data_AF-A0A833QFA0-F1
#
_entry.id   AF-A0A833QFA0-F1
#
_cell.length_a   1.000
_cell.length_b   1.000
_cell.length_c   1.000
_cell.angle_alpha   90.00
_cell.angle_beta   90.00
_cell.angle_gamma   90.00
#
_symmetry.space_group_name_H-M   'P 1'
#
loop_
_entity.id
_entity.type
_entity.pdbx_description
1 polymer ?
#
loop_
_entity_poly.entity_id
_entity_poly.type
_entity_poly.pdbx_seq_one_letter_code
_entity_poly.pdbx_strand_id
1 'polypeptide(L)'
;MPHSNQQTRRESMVACITTLPGDLIWEIAKHILADDVVDYVCFRATCSALRSSLPNPCDLAFCFLPQNWIRVYTMNSKTYIPFMHLPTGRHAELVLPELETHSILSVTDGVLIILVHKQTHAMRLFNPLTCCVSADLPVG
;
A
#
# COMPACT_ATOMS: atom_id res chain seq x y z
N MET A 1 20.26 -26.22 0.16
CA MET A 1 18.89 -26.62 0.57
C MET A 1 18.58 -26.07 1.97
N PRO A 2 17.87 -24.92 2.11
CA PRO A 2 17.24 -24.53 3.37
C PRO A 2 15.81 -23.95 3.22
N HIS A 3 15.00 -24.42 2.26
CA HIS A 3 13.63 -23.90 2.05
C HIS A 3 12.54 -24.53 2.95
N SER A 4 12.80 -25.68 3.57
CA SER A 4 11.78 -26.48 4.28
C SER A 4 11.34 -25.89 5.63
N ASN A 5 12.20 -25.17 6.34
CA ASN A 5 11.90 -24.71 7.70
C ASN A 5 11.10 -23.38 7.74
N GLN A 6 11.32 -22.50 6.76
CA GLN A 6 10.57 -21.24 6.64
C GLN A 6 9.11 -21.44 6.18
N GLN A 7 8.90 -22.42 5.29
CA GLN A 7 7.59 -22.79 4.78
C GLN A 7 6.69 -23.31 5.93
N THR A 8 7.20 -24.28 6.69
CA THR A 8 6.49 -24.88 7.85
C THR A 8 6.16 -23.85 8.93
N ARG A 9 7.07 -22.90 9.19
CA ARG A 9 6.85 -21.82 10.16
C ARG A 9 5.79 -20.82 9.69
N ARG A 10 5.76 -20.50 8.39
CA ARG A 10 4.73 -19.64 7.79
C ARG A 10 3.36 -20.29 7.85
N GLU A 11 3.27 -21.57 7.51
CA GLU A 11 2.01 -22.33 7.55
C GLU A 11 1.47 -22.43 8.98
N SER A 12 2.34 -22.68 9.97
CA SER A 12 1.96 -22.72 11.39
C SER A 12 1.49 -21.36 11.90
N MET A 13 2.13 -20.27 11.46
CA MET A 13 1.74 -18.90 11.81
C MET A 13 0.40 -18.51 11.18
N VAL A 14 0.17 -18.88 9.90
CA VAL A 14 -1.11 -18.66 9.22
C VAL A 14 -2.24 -19.43 9.92
N ALA A 15 -1.99 -20.69 10.30
CA ALA A 15 -2.97 -21.50 11.03
C ALA A 15 -3.35 -20.87 12.39
N CYS A 16 -2.35 -20.38 13.15
CA CYS A 16 -2.58 -19.69 14.42
C CYS A 16 -3.39 -18.39 14.25
N ILE A 17 -3.15 -17.66 13.16
CA ILE A 17 -3.86 -16.41 12.91
C ILE A 17 -5.31 -16.64 12.45
N THR A 18 -5.58 -17.74 11.75
CA THR A 18 -6.94 -18.07 11.28
C THR A 18 -7.88 -18.55 12.39
N THR A 19 -7.35 -18.91 13.56
CA THR A 19 -8.15 -19.33 14.73
C THR A 19 -8.46 -18.18 15.69
N LEU A 20 -7.87 -17.00 15.50
CA LEU A 20 -8.14 -15.83 16.33
C LEU A 20 -9.52 -15.23 16.01
N PRO A 21 -10.29 -14.82 17.03
CA PRO A 21 -11.46 -13.96 16.87
C PRO A 21 -11.15 -12.69 16.05
N GLY A 22 -12.10 -12.25 15.24
CA GLY A 22 -11.93 -11.12 14.31
C GLY A 22 -11.62 -9.78 15.00
N ASP A 23 -12.15 -9.58 16.20
CA ASP A 23 -11.85 -8.45 17.07
C ASP A 23 -10.37 -8.41 17.49
N LEU A 24 -9.79 -9.54 17.88
CA LEU A 24 -8.37 -9.63 18.21
C LEU A 24 -7.48 -9.43 16.97
N ILE A 25 -7.90 -9.97 15.83
CA ILE A 25 -7.22 -9.73 14.54
C ILE A 25 -7.21 -8.23 14.22
N TRP A 26 -8.33 -7.54 14.44
CA TRP A 26 -8.43 -6.10 14.22
C TRP A 26 -7.55 -5.30 15.18
N GLU A 27 -7.47 -5.67 16.47
CA GLU A 27 -6.55 -5.03 17.42
C GLU A 27 -5.09 -5.14 16.98
N ILE A 28 -4.65 -6.32 16.54
CA ILE A 28 -3.30 -6.52 15.99
C ILE A 28 -3.11 -5.64 14.75
N ALA A 29 -4.08 -5.63 13.85
CA ALA A 29 -3.98 -4.87 12.62
C ALA A 29 -3.92 -3.36 12.85
N LYS A 30 -4.62 -2.83 13.86
CA LYS A 30 -4.52 -1.42 14.27
C LYS A 30 -3.11 -1.06 14.75
N HIS A 31 -2.47 -1.94 15.52
CA HIS A 31 -1.08 -1.72 15.96
C HIS A 31 -0.12 -1.70 14.78
N ILE A 32 -0.28 -2.61 13.82
CA ILE A 32 0.53 -2.63 12.59
C ILE A 32 0.28 -1.37 11.76
N LEU A 33 -0.98 -0.97 11.60
CA LEU A 33 -1.37 0.21 10.83
C LEU A 33 -0.85 1.53 11.41
N ALA A 34 -0.73 1.60 12.75
CA ALA A 34 -0.16 2.76 13.42
C ALA A 34 1.35 2.93 13.16
N ASP A 35 2.03 1.84 12.77
CA ASP A 35 3.46 1.84 12.43
C ASP A 35 3.67 2.11 10.93
N ASP A 36 3.15 1.23 10.06
CA ASP A 36 3.21 1.39 8.61
C ASP A 36 1.99 0.77 7.91
N VAL A 37 1.33 1.57 7.06
CA VAL A 37 0.22 1.12 6.22
C VAL A 37 0.64 0.01 5.25
N VAL A 38 1.91 -0.03 4.82
CA VAL A 38 2.40 -1.11 3.95
C VAL A 38 2.41 -2.44 4.69
N ASP A 39 2.80 -2.43 5.95
CA ASP A 39 2.80 -3.65 6.77
C ASP A 39 1.38 -4.12 7.07
N TYR A 40 0.44 -3.20 7.23
CA TYR A 40 -0.98 -3.53 7.29
C TYR A 40 -1.47 -4.18 5.98
N VAL A 41 -1.13 -3.61 4.82
CA VAL A 41 -1.49 -4.16 3.50
C VAL A 41 -0.92 -5.57 3.32
N CYS A 42 0.37 -5.76 3.64
CA CYS A 42 1.02 -7.07 3.60
C CYS A 42 0.38 -8.06 4.58
N PHE A 43 0.11 -7.63 5.81
CA PHE A 43 -0.55 -8.44 6.84
C PHE A 43 -1.91 -8.93 6.34
N ARG A 44 -2.76 -8.01 5.87
CA ARG A 44 -4.08 -8.32 5.31
C ARG A 44 -4.01 -9.23 4.08
N ALA A 45 -2.97 -9.12 3.27
CA ALA A 45 -2.82 -9.93 2.05
C ALA A 45 -2.42 -11.39 2.32
N THR A 46 -1.96 -11.72 3.53
CA THR A 46 -1.38 -13.03 3.89
C THR A 46 -2.33 -14.21 3.66
N CYS A 47 -3.61 -14.09 4.02
CA CYS A 47 -4.60 -15.14 3.76
C CYS A 47 -6.00 -14.55 3.51
N SER A 48 -6.91 -15.37 2.94
CA SER A 48 -8.29 -14.94 2.64
C SER A 48 -9.08 -14.55 3.88
N ALA A 49 -8.87 -15.23 5.01
CA ALA A 49 -9.55 -14.95 6.27
C ALA A 49 -9.18 -13.56 6.83
N LEU A 50 -7.90 -13.19 6.79
CA LEU A 50 -7.47 -11.84 7.15
C LEU A 50 -8.02 -10.80 6.16
N ARG A 51 -7.98 -11.11 4.86
CA ARG A 51 -8.52 -10.23 3.82
C ARG A 51 -10.01 -9.93 3.98
N SER A 52 -10.80 -10.91 4.42
CA SER A 52 -12.25 -10.73 4.66
C SER A 52 -12.56 -10.07 6.01
N SER A 53 -11.69 -10.25 7.01
CA SER A 53 -11.94 -9.74 8.37
C SER A 53 -11.44 -8.30 8.57
N LEU A 54 -10.52 -7.84 7.73
CA LEU A 54 -9.88 -6.53 7.86
C LEU A 54 -10.40 -5.53 6.82
N PRO A 55 -10.62 -4.25 7.22
CA PRO A 55 -11.02 -3.17 6.32
C PRO A 55 -10.16 -3.06 5.07
N ASN A 56 -10.77 -2.60 3.99
CA ASN A 56 -10.03 -2.33 2.76
C ASN A 56 -9.01 -1.20 3.05
N PRO A 57 -7.72 -1.36 2.70
CA PRO A 57 -6.74 -0.30 2.80
C PRO A 57 -7.20 1.02 2.16
N CYS A 58 -8.07 0.96 1.15
CA CYS A 58 -8.63 2.16 0.52
C CYS A 58 -9.56 3.01 1.34
N ASP A 59 -10.23 2.43 2.32
CA ASP A 59 -11.06 3.19 3.24
C ASP A 59 -10.19 3.94 4.28
N LEU A 60 -8.88 3.63 4.32
CA LEU A 60 -7.91 4.12 5.30
C LEU A 60 -6.80 4.98 4.66
N ALA A 61 -6.70 4.98 3.34
CA ALA A 61 -5.54 5.38 2.56
C ALA A 61 -5.06 6.82 2.75
N PHE A 62 -5.95 7.73 3.14
CA PHE A 62 -5.62 9.14 3.35
C PHE A 62 -5.45 9.50 4.82
N CYS A 63 -5.78 8.59 5.74
CA CYS A 63 -5.58 8.76 7.17
C CYS A 63 -4.20 8.22 7.63
N PHE A 64 -3.65 7.26 6.89
CA PHE A 64 -2.37 6.61 7.22
C PHE A 64 -1.41 6.74 6.05
N LEU A 65 -0.40 7.59 6.23
CA LEU A 65 0.63 7.81 5.23
C LEU A 65 1.77 6.79 5.41
N PRO A 66 2.23 6.17 4.32
CA PRO A 66 3.43 5.35 4.34
C PRO A 66 4.63 6.13 4.91
N GLN A 67 5.35 5.56 5.87
CA GLN A 67 6.51 6.21 6.47
C GLN A 67 7.81 5.63 5.91
N ASN A 68 8.84 6.48 5.73
CA ASN A 68 10.17 6.08 5.26
C ASN A 68 10.22 5.43 3.87
N TRP A 69 9.19 5.62 3.05
CA TRP A 69 9.19 5.22 1.65
C TRP A 69 9.64 6.37 0.76
N ILE A 70 10.48 6.06 -0.22
CA ILE A 70 10.89 7.01 -1.26
C ILE A 70 10.58 6.45 -2.64
N ARG A 71 10.21 7.33 -3.57
CA ARG A 71 10.13 6.96 -4.98
C ARG A 71 11.54 6.78 -5.54
N VAL A 72 11.77 5.66 -6.20
CA VAL A 72 13.00 5.42 -6.96
C VAL A 72 12.76 5.89 -8.39
N TYR A 73 13.62 6.79 -8.89
CA TYR A 73 13.54 7.24 -10.27
C TYR A 73 14.12 6.16 -11.20
N THR A 74 13.36 5.76 -12.21
CA THR A 74 13.84 4.84 -13.26
C THR A 74 13.60 5.44 -14.63
N MET A 75 14.52 5.15 -15.55
CA MET A 75 14.50 5.73 -16.90
C MET A 75 13.39 5.15 -17.79
N ASN A 76 12.83 3.98 -17.46
CA ASN A 76 12.04 3.17 -18.40
C ASN A 76 10.64 2.76 -17.90
N SER A 77 10.19 3.20 -16.73
CA SER A 77 8.90 2.77 -16.18
C SER A 77 7.75 3.72 -16.58
N LYS A 78 7.08 3.45 -17.70
CA LYS A 78 5.91 4.24 -18.15
C LYS A 78 4.66 3.97 -17.30
N THR A 79 4.52 2.76 -16.78
CA THR A 79 3.30 2.30 -16.06
C THR A 79 3.60 1.87 -14.62
N TYR A 80 4.87 1.76 -14.25
CA TYR A 80 5.29 1.31 -12.93
C TYR A 80 5.99 2.43 -12.18
N ILE A 81 5.71 2.54 -10.88
CA ILE A 81 6.45 3.42 -9.99
C ILE A 81 7.10 2.57 -8.91
N PRO A 82 8.44 2.48 -8.89
CA PRO A 82 9.14 1.78 -7.84
C PRO A 82 9.33 2.66 -6.62
N PHE A 83 9.21 2.03 -5.46
CA PHE A 83 9.43 2.62 -4.15
C PHE A 83 10.39 1.76 -3.35
N MET A 84 11.12 2.42 -2.46
CA MET A 84 12.04 1.79 -1.54
C MET A 84 11.77 2.26 -0.12
N HIS A 85 11.64 1.31 0.80
CA HIS A 85 11.62 1.57 2.24
C HIS A 85 13.05 1.78 2.72
N LEU A 86 13.36 2.96 3.24
CA LEU A 86 14.71 3.36 3.61
C LEU A 86 15.34 2.47 4.70
N PRO A 87 14.64 2.14 5.82
CA PRO A 87 15.26 1.41 6.92
C PRO A 87 15.61 -0.04 6.55
N THR A 88 14.78 -0.70 5.72
CA THR A 88 14.91 -2.13 5.45
C THR A 88 15.34 -2.44 4.02
N GLY A 89 15.44 -1.45 3.13
CA GLY A 89 15.70 -1.64 1.71
C GLY A 89 14.61 -2.42 0.97
N ARG A 90 13.39 -2.52 1.54
CA ARG A 90 12.29 -3.22 0.89
C ARG A 90 11.88 -2.48 -0.37
N HIS A 91 11.62 -3.21 -1.44
CA HIS A 91 11.20 -2.66 -2.72
C HIS A 91 9.73 -2.97 -2.98
N ALA A 92 8.99 -1.99 -3.48
CA ALA A 92 7.63 -2.14 -3.97
C ALA A 92 7.53 -1.53 -5.37
N GLU A 93 7.06 -2.32 -6.34
CA GLU A 93 6.80 -1.84 -7.69
C GLU A 93 5.30 -1.85 -7.92
N LEU A 94 4.75 -0.68 -8.24
CA LEU A 94 3.31 -0.49 -8.31
C LEU A 94 2.89 -0.10 -9.72
N VAL A 95 1.97 -0.88 -10.28
CA VAL A 95 1.30 -0.57 -11.55
C VAL A 95 0.32 0.55 -11.29
N LEU A 96 0.42 1.64 -12.06
CA LEU A 96 -0.51 2.75 -11.98
C LEU A 96 -1.30 2.89 -13.29
N PRO A 97 -2.45 2.21 -13.41
CA PRO A 97 -3.34 2.37 -14.57
C PRO A 97 -3.77 3.81 -14.79
N GLU A 98 -3.84 4.62 -13.73
CA GLU A 98 -4.25 6.03 -13.76
C GLU A 98 -3.34 6.89 -14.65
N LEU A 99 -2.09 6.47 -14.87
CA LEU A 99 -1.13 7.18 -15.74
C LEU A 99 -1.53 7.16 -17.22
N GLU A 100 -2.49 6.32 -17.61
CA GLU A 100 -3.07 6.36 -18.96
C GLU A 100 -3.81 7.68 -19.19
N THR A 101 -4.59 8.13 -18.21
CA THR A 101 -5.46 9.33 -18.30
C THR A 101 -4.90 10.54 -17.55
N HIS A 102 -4.00 10.33 -16.59
CA HIS A 102 -3.42 11.36 -15.75
C HIS A 102 -1.90 11.45 -15.90
N SER A 103 -1.36 12.61 -15.58
CA SER A 103 0.08 12.86 -15.45
C SER A 103 0.43 13.08 -13.98
N ILE A 104 1.63 12.68 -13.57
CA ILE A 104 2.12 12.96 -12.21
C ILE A 104 2.56 14.43 -12.17
N LEU A 105 1.93 15.22 -11.30
CA LEU A 105 2.34 16.59 -11.03
C LEU A 105 3.45 16.63 -9.97
N SER A 106 3.27 15.90 -8.88
CA SER A 106 4.22 15.88 -7.77
C SER A 106 4.08 14.59 -6.95
N VAL A 107 5.11 14.28 -6.17
CA VAL A 107 5.09 13.26 -5.12
C VAL A 107 5.34 13.99 -3.80
N THR A 108 4.43 13.84 -2.84
CA THR A 108 4.52 14.49 -1.53
C THR A 108 5.07 13.53 -0.47
N ASP A 109 5.18 14.02 0.76
CA ASP A 109 5.57 13.21 1.91
C ASP A 109 4.70 11.95 2.03
N GLY A 110 5.35 10.85 2.40
CA GLY A 110 4.71 9.53 2.48
C GLY A 110 4.30 8.95 1.13
N VAL A 111 4.99 9.32 0.05
CA VAL A 111 4.82 8.79 -1.32
C VAL A 111 3.43 8.99 -1.95
N LEU A 112 2.60 9.87 -1.41
CA LEU A 112 1.37 10.27 -2.08
C LEU A 112 1.69 10.98 -3.39
N ILE A 113 0.89 10.71 -4.41
CA ILE A 113 1.09 11.24 -5.76
C ILE A 113 -0.05 12.18 -6.07
N ILE A 114 0.27 13.39 -6.51
CA ILE A 114 -0.72 14.30 -7.10
C ILE A 114 -0.79 13.97 -8.59
N LEU A 115 -1.95 13.48 -9.00
CA LEU A 115 -2.30 13.18 -10.38
C LEU A 115 -3.09 14.34 -10.97
N VAL A 116 -2.80 14.70 -12.21
CA VAL A 116 -3.55 15.72 -12.97
C VAL A 116 -4.09 15.08 -14.23
N HIS A 117 -5.41 15.19 -14.42
CA HIS A 117 -6.05 14.67 -15.61
C HIS A 117 -5.57 15.44 -16.85
N LYS A 118 -5.13 14.72 -17.90
CA LYS A 118 -4.46 15.32 -19.06
C LYS A 118 -5.34 16.30 -19.87
N GLN A 119 -6.66 16.13 -19.80
CA GLN A 119 -7.62 16.94 -20.57
C GLN A 119 -8.34 18.00 -19.71
N THR A 120 -8.92 17.61 -18.58
CA THR A 120 -9.71 18.49 -17.72
C THR A 120 -8.88 19.28 -16.71
N HIS A 121 -7.59 18.95 -16.56
CA HIS A 121 -6.72 19.50 -15.52
C HIS A 121 -7.21 19.28 -14.08
N ALA A 122 -8.19 18.39 -13.88
CA ALA A 122 -8.66 18.00 -12.56
C ALA A 122 -7.53 17.34 -11.77
N MET A 123 -7.39 17.68 -10.49
CA MET A 123 -6.34 17.17 -9.63
C MET A 123 -6.89 16.10 -8.69
N ARG A 124 -6.14 15.01 -8.48
CA ARG A 124 -6.48 13.95 -7.53
C ARG A 124 -5.26 13.56 -6.72
N LEU A 125 -5.50 13.16 -5.48
CA LEU A 125 -4.49 12.54 -4.65
C LEU A 125 -4.57 11.03 -4.84
N PHE A 126 -3.41 10.39 -4.95
CA PHE A 126 -3.31 8.96 -5.11
C PHE A 126 -2.30 8.39 -4.11
N ASN A 127 -2.73 7.43 -3.31
CA ASN A 127 -1.85 6.65 -2.46
C ASN A 127 -1.46 5.36 -3.21
N PRO A 128 -0.21 5.26 -3.71
CA PRO A 128 0.24 4.13 -4.49
C PRO A 128 0.27 2.84 -3.67
N LEU A 129 0.61 2.90 -2.38
CA LEU A 129 0.80 1.71 -1.55
C LEU A 129 -0.49 1.07 -1.06
N THR A 130 -1.58 1.83 -1.03
CA THR A 130 -2.93 1.30 -0.76
C THR A 130 -3.75 1.12 -2.04
N CYS A 131 -3.29 1.66 -3.18
CA CYS A 131 -3.99 1.72 -4.47
C CYS A 131 -5.27 2.57 -4.47
N CYS A 132 -5.25 3.73 -3.82
CA CYS A 132 -6.48 4.49 -3.54
C CYS A 132 -6.40 5.90 -4.05
N VAL A 133 -7.49 6.33 -4.68
CA VAL A 133 -7.60 7.61 -5.39
C VAL A 133 -8.65 8.46 -4.68
N SER A 134 -8.33 9.74 -4.43
CA SER A 134 -9.28 10.68 -3.86
C SER A 134 -10.31 11.13 -4.89
N ALA A 135 -11.39 11.75 -4.44
CA ALA A 135 -12.22 12.57 -5.31
C ALA A 135 -11.40 13.71 -5.94
N ASP A 136 -11.94 14.32 -7.00
CA ASP A 136 -11.35 15.52 -7.60
C ASP A 136 -11.21 16.63 -6.56
N LEU A 137 -10.00 17.16 -6.41
CA LEU A 137 -9.71 18.30 -5.56
C LEU A 137 -10.31 19.56 -6.21
N PRO A 138 -10.90 20.47 -5.43
CA PRO A 138 -11.41 21.72 -5.96
C PRO A 138 -10.26 22.53 -6.57
N VAL A 139 -10.43 22.99 -7.80
CA VAL A 139 -9.56 24.00 -8.40
C VAL A 139 -9.82 25.33 -7.70
N GLY A 140 -8.81 25.84 -7.01
CA GLY A 140 -8.83 27.15 -6.35
C GLY A 140 -8.87 28.31 -7.34
#